data_AF-A0A819YXN0-F1
#
_entry.id   AF-A0A819YXN0-F1
#
_cell.length_a   1.000
_cell.length_b   1.000
_cell.length_c   1.000
_cell.angle_alpha   90.00
_cell.angle_beta   90.00
_cell.angle_gamma   90.00
#
_symmetry.space_group_name_H-M   'P 1'
#
loop_
_entity.id
_entity.type
_entity.pdbx_description
1 polymer ?
#
loop_
_entity_poly.entity_id
_entity_poly.type
_entity_poly.pdbx_seq_one_letter_code
_entity_poly.pdbx_strand_id
1 'polypeptide(L)'
;MGCTQCRSGMLYAICSDLLITGATLRHPQTLKNNTSTRKQLYAGYEIVAKDSLQDKAHALVPETSLTLSLLCDLINFCGPAI
;
A
#
# COMPACT_ATOMS: atom_id res chain seq x y z
N MET A 1 -6.83 -0.24 -17.47
CA MET A 1 -5.96 0.72 -16.76
C MET A 1 -4.94 -0.10 -15.98
N GLY A 2 -3.65 0.15 -16.16
CA GLY A 2 -2.58 -0.67 -15.56
C GLY A 2 -2.35 -0.30 -14.10
N CYS A 3 -1.95 -1.27 -13.29
CA CYS A 3 -1.63 -1.06 -11.88
C CYS A 3 -0.33 -0.27 -11.70
N THR A 4 -0.36 0.79 -10.89
CA THR A 4 0.82 1.61 -10.60
C THR A 4 1.65 0.95 -9.50
N GLN A 5 2.89 0.56 -9.80
CA GLN A 5 3.79 -0.04 -8.83
C GLN A 5 4.38 1.02 -7.87
N CYS A 6 4.31 0.76 -6.55
CA CYS A 6 4.90 1.61 -5.53
C CYS A 6 6.44 1.67 -5.66
N ARG A 7 7.01 2.88 -5.75
CA ARG A 7 8.46 3.14 -5.74
C ARG A 7 8.80 4.14 -4.64
N SER A 8 9.97 3.96 -4.02
CA SER A 8 10.52 4.93 -3.06
C SER A 8 10.63 6.33 -3.69
N GLY A 9 10.21 7.36 -2.95
CA GLY A 9 10.27 8.76 -3.34
C GLY A 9 9.05 9.29 -4.13
N MET A 10 8.01 8.48 -4.32
CA MET A 10 6.73 8.95 -4.86
C MET A 10 5.92 9.70 -3.80
N LEU A 11 5.10 10.65 -4.26
CA LEU A 11 4.15 11.37 -3.41
C LEU A 11 2.86 10.57 -3.25
N TYR A 12 2.32 10.56 -2.04
CA TYR A 12 1.06 9.90 -1.69
C TYR A 12 0.02 10.95 -1.28
N ALA A 13 -1.13 10.95 -1.94
CA ALA A 13 -2.26 11.81 -1.58
C ALA A 13 -3.18 11.05 -0.61
N ILE A 14 -3.12 11.41 0.67
CA ILE A 14 -3.82 10.71 1.77
C ILE A 14 -5.36 10.70 1.64
N CYS A 15 -5.95 11.72 1.02
CA CYS A 15 -7.41 11.82 0.92
C CYS A 15 -8.01 11.00 -0.24
N SER A 16 -7.17 10.59 -1.19
CA SER A 16 -7.59 9.85 -2.38
C SER A 16 -6.87 8.52 -2.52
N ASP A 17 -6.08 8.15 -1.50
CA ASP A 17 -5.17 7.00 -1.45
C ASP A 17 -4.46 6.70 -2.77
N LEU A 18 -4.03 7.77 -3.43
CA LEU A 18 -3.48 7.73 -4.79
C LEU A 18 -2.00 8.10 -4.78
N LEU A 19 -1.22 7.31 -5.51
CA LEU A 19 0.15 7.65 -5.84
C LEU A 19 0.20 8.66 -6.99
N ILE A 20 0.85 9.80 -6.74
CA ILE A 20 1.03 10.83 -7.76
C ILE A 20 2.16 10.40 -8.69
N THR A 21 1.80 9.99 -9.90
CA THR A 21 2.77 9.65 -10.95
C THR A 21 3.38 10.90 -11.55
N GLY A 22 4.69 10.88 -11.84
CA GLY A 22 5.39 11.97 -12.52
C GLY A 22 5.98 13.04 -11.59
N ALA A 23 5.64 13.03 -10.29
CA ALA A 23 6.27 13.86 -9.27
C ALA A 23 7.01 12.98 -8.26
N THR A 24 8.33 13.18 -8.15
CA THR A 24 9.17 12.47 -7.16
C THR A 24 9.91 13.49 -6.30
N LEU A 25 9.93 13.28 -4.98
CA LEU A 25 10.60 14.20 -4.04
C LEU A 25 12.10 14.35 -4.31
N ARG A 26 12.73 13.35 -4.91
CA ARG A 26 14.15 13.35 -5.28
C ARG A 26 14.36 12.59 -6.57
N HIS A 27 15.40 12.96 -7.30
CA HIS A 27 15.79 12.27 -8.53
C HIS A 27 16.16 10.80 -8.22
N PRO A 28 15.84 9.82 -9.10
CA PRO A 28 16.04 8.40 -8.82
C PRO A 28 17.47 8.00 -8.45
N GLN A 29 18.47 8.67 -9.03
CA GLN A 29 19.89 8.44 -8.73
C GLN A 29 20.24 8.84 -7.30
N THR A 30 19.74 10.01 -6.85
CA THR A 30 19.94 10.50 -5.49
C THR A 30 19.27 9.58 -4.46
N LEU A 31 18.07 9.07 -4.76
CA LEU A 31 17.39 8.10 -3.91
C LEU A 31 18.21 6.81 -3.78
N LYS A 32 18.68 6.25 -4.89
CA LYS A 32 19.48 5.01 -4.88
C LYS A 32 20.75 5.15 -4.03
N ASN A 33 21.45 6.27 -4.12
CA ASN A 33 22.70 6.50 -3.39
C ASN A 33 22.52 6.76 -1.89
N ASN A 34 21.30 7.12 -1.46
CA ASN A 34 21.00 7.46 -0.07
C ASN A 34 19.99 6.49 0.57
N THR A 35 19.67 5.37 -0.09
CA THR A 35 18.78 4.34 0.45
C THR A 35 19.62 3.17 0.93
N SER A 36 19.49 2.82 2.21
CA SER A 36 20.00 1.56 2.75
C SER A 36 18.85 0.55 2.81
N THR A 37 19.08 -0.68 2.34
CA THR A 37 18.09 -1.76 2.41
C THR A 37 18.50 -2.73 3.50
N ARG A 38 17.60 -2.99 4.46
CA ARG A 38 17.76 -4.04 5.47
C ARG A 38 16.83 -5.20 5.13
N LYS A 39 17.34 -6.42 5.14
CA LYS A 39 16.50 -7.62 5.00
C LYS A 39 15.61 -7.75 6.25
N GLN A 40 14.30 -7.78 6.05
CA GLN A 40 13.34 -8.10 7.10
C GLN A 40 12.63 -9.40 6.70
N LEU A 41 13.07 -10.49 7.30
CA LEU A 41 12.49 -11.81 7.09
C LEU A 41 11.43 -12.03 8.17
N TYR A 42 10.16 -12.03 7.77
CA TYR A 42 9.02 -12.34 8.63
C TYR A 42 8.06 -13.24 7.84
N ALA A 43 7.61 -14.31 8.48
CA ALA A 43 6.58 -15.19 7.96
C ALA A 43 5.58 -15.46 9.08
N GLY A 44 4.33 -15.04 8.88
CA GLY A 44 3.22 -15.25 9.80
C GLY A 44 1.97 -15.60 9.00
N TYR A 45 0.97 -16.14 9.68
CA TYR A 45 -0.34 -16.44 9.07
C TYR A 45 -1.46 -16.03 10.03
N GLU A 46 -2.60 -15.67 9.46
CA GLU A 46 -3.84 -15.36 10.17
C GLU A 46 -4.98 -16.15 9.50
N ILE A 47 -5.84 -16.78 10.31
CA ILE A 47 -6.98 -17.55 9.82
C ILE A 47 -8.25 -16.74 10.06
N VAL A 48 -8.85 -16.24 8.99
CA VAL A 48 -10.10 -15.47 9.04
C VAL A 48 -11.26 -16.39 8.67
N ALA A 49 -12.13 -16.70 9.64
CA ALA A 49 -13.31 -17.55 9.44
C ALA A 49 -14.58 -16.78 9.07
N LYS A 50 -14.53 -15.43 9.12
CA LYS A 50 -15.65 -14.55 8.82
C LYS A 50 -15.49 -13.94 7.43
N ASP A 51 -16.58 -13.91 6.67
CA ASP A 51 -16.56 -13.47 5.27
C ASP A 51 -17.09 -12.04 5.06
N SER A 52 -17.28 -11.27 6.14
CA SER A 52 -17.76 -9.89 6.00
C SER A 52 -16.67 -9.01 5.38
N LEU A 53 -17.10 -8.00 4.61
CA LEU A 53 -16.20 -7.01 4.01
C LEU A 53 -15.32 -6.33 5.07
N GLN A 54 -15.90 -6.09 6.25
CA GLN A 54 -15.20 -5.44 7.37
C GLN A 54 -14.15 -6.35 8.01
N ASP A 55 -14.44 -7.64 8.18
CA ASP A 55 -13.49 -8.62 8.71
C ASP A 55 -12.31 -8.82 7.73
N LYS A 56 -12.58 -8.89 6.41
CA LYS A 56 -11.54 -8.95 5.38
C LYS A 56 -10.69 -7.68 5.33
N ALA A 57 -11.33 -6.53 5.39
CA ALA A 57 -10.65 -5.23 5.37
C ALA A 57 -9.69 -5.08 6.56
N HIS A 58 -10.11 -5.51 7.75
CA HIS A 58 -9.30 -5.45 8.97
C HIS A 58 -8.12 -6.45 8.93
N ALA A 59 -8.31 -7.64 8.36
CA ALA A 59 -7.24 -8.62 8.23
C ALA A 59 -6.14 -8.14 7.25
N LEU A 60 -6.53 -7.45 6.18
CA LEU A 60 -5.60 -6.94 5.17
C LEU A 60 -4.93 -5.63 5.57
N VAL A 61 -5.68 -4.75 6.24
CA VAL A 61 -5.21 -3.42 6.63
C VAL A 61 -5.64 -3.12 8.07
N PRO A 62 -4.71 -3.19 9.03
CA PRO A 62 -5.02 -2.93 10.44
C PRO A 62 -5.27 -1.44 10.74
N GLU A 63 -4.85 -0.55 9.84
CA GLU A 63 -5.02 0.90 10.00
C GLU A 63 -6.42 1.36 9.60
N THR A 64 -7.15 1.96 10.55
CA THR A 64 -8.57 2.32 10.41
C THR A 64 -8.85 3.32 9.28
N SER A 65 -7.92 4.25 9.00
CA SER A 65 -8.06 5.22 7.91
C SER A 65 -8.05 4.54 6.54
N LEU A 66 -7.15 3.56 6.35
CA LEU A 66 -7.06 2.79 5.12
C LEU A 66 -8.20 1.77 5.00
N THR A 67 -8.69 1.22 6.12
CA THR A 67 -9.90 0.39 6.13
C THR A 67 -11.11 1.17 5.61
N LEU A 68 -11.30 2.43 6.04
CA LEU A 68 -12.38 3.28 5.56
C LEU A 68 -12.26 3.57 4.06
N SER A 69 -11.07 3.92 3.60
CA SER A 69 -10.83 4.15 2.18
C SER A 69 -11.03 2.90 1.32
N LEU A 70 -10.70 1.72 1.84
CA LEU A 70 -11.04 0.43 1.22
C LEU A 70 -12.56 0.22 1.16
N LEU A 71 -13.29 0.49 2.25
CA LEU A 71 -14.75 0.37 2.30
C LEU A 71 -15.46 1.37 1.38
N CYS A 72 -14.85 2.52 1.14
CA CYS A 72 -15.33 3.56 0.22
C CYS A 72 -14.83 3.39 -1.23
N ASP A 73 -14.15 2.28 -1.56
CA ASP A 73 -13.61 1.98 -2.90
C ASP A 73 -12.64 3.04 -3.44
N LEU A 74 -11.91 3.71 -2.54
CA LEU A 74 -10.91 4.74 -2.86
C LEU A 74 -9.52 4.15 -3.14
N ILE A 75 -9.33 2.85 -2.88
CA ILE A 75 -8.04 2.16 -3.04
C ILE A 75 -8.13 1.12 -4.16
N ASN A 76 -7.21 1.20 -5.12
CA ASN A 76 -7.06 0.20 -6.17
C ASN A 76 -5.97 -0.83 -5.81
N PHE A 77 -6.35 -2.10 -5.66
CA PHE A 77 -5.42 -3.19 -5.39
C PHE A 77 -4.97 -3.89 -6.68
N CYS A 78 -3.75 -4.42 -6.68
CA CYS A 78 -3.25 -5.23 -7.79
C CYS A 78 -2.41 -6.39 -7.29
N GLY A 79 -2.70 -7.58 -7.80
CA GLY A 79 -2.15 -8.82 -7.27
C GLY A 79 -2.96 -9.31 -6.07
N PRO A 80 -2.46 -10.36 -5.40
CA PRO A 80 -3.20 -10.93 -4.30
C PRO A 80 -3.05 -9.98 -3.11
N ALA A 81 -4.15 -9.28 -2.78
CA ALA A 81 -4.32 -8.61 -1.50
C ALA A 81 -4.56 -9.72 -0.47
N ILE A 82 -3.48 -10.35 -0.02
CA ILE A 82 -3.44 -11.37 1.03
C ILE A 82 -2.62 -10.84 2.18
#